data_AF-A0A328RX47-F1
#
_entry.id   AF-A0A328RX47-F1
#
_cell.length_a   1.000
_cell.length_b   1.000
_cell.length_c   1.000
_cell.angle_alpha   90.00
_cell.angle_beta   90.00
_cell.angle_gamma   90.00
#
_symmetry.space_group_name_H-M   'P 1'
#
loop_
_entity.id
_entity.type
_entity.pdbx_description
1 polymer ?
#
loop_
_entity_poly.entity_id
_entity_poly.type
_entity_poly.pdbx_seq_one_letter_code
_entity_poly.pdbx_strand_id
1 'polypeptide(L)'
;MGVPRNVTYNSHNLILNNTLHGPKQKADICWGIVLSGTDNLVDGNIIDFNGAGVNFQWGSGSDTGEGELLYNITGNTISNNKLYRSCGIYAGDIIYNNYVENGTIGVTNAIAYNNTASSMTIDGQSQLSDNTINGDVLFTKNTKNTLLENNIINGNINLPTGVSNVTFTQNNITGSITLDGSNNIFTNNRIISEDEYTIYSRRACINNVITDNYLLSAENAGDDSVYLKHESNIIENNLPINTKIEVIAASEVTVNTTTPVIIIVTRKDQLTTEDITITVNNENETVTAKNGIIVYQYTPNTVGDQEITATFAGYGDYITSTSTATIKVTPDKDAIIEELNNTVQQASKDCVLTIDNIPDIKFNDNLTIYGKLMNTKGTGIAGEKVTVNVNGVDNTVTTDANGVWKLKVKTTTL
;
A
#
# COMPACT_ATOMS: atom_id res chain seq x y z
N MET A 1 66.30 -6.76 -13.27
CA MET A 1 66.45 -7.52 -14.53
C MET A 1 65.04 -7.75 -15.02
N GLY A 2 64.62 -7.02 -16.06
CA GLY A 2 63.24 -7.01 -16.54
C GLY A 2 62.75 -8.40 -16.94
N VAL A 3 61.52 -8.74 -16.56
CA VAL A 3 60.84 -9.95 -17.04
C VAL A 3 60.69 -9.85 -18.57
N PRO A 4 61.10 -10.87 -19.36
CA PRO A 4 60.94 -10.86 -20.82
C PRO A 4 59.49 -10.68 -21.26
N ARG A 5 59.20 -9.67 -22.08
CA ARG A 5 57.83 -9.28 -22.48
C ARG A 5 57.17 -10.21 -23.52
N ASN A 6 57.89 -11.20 -24.05
CA ASN A 6 57.45 -12.04 -25.19
C ASN A 6 57.44 -13.55 -24.86
N VAL A 7 57.35 -13.92 -23.57
CA VAL A 7 57.30 -15.32 -23.16
C VAL A 7 55.99 -15.52 -22.40
N THR A 8 55.20 -16.51 -22.83
CA THR A 8 54.02 -16.97 -22.07
C THR A 8 54.51 -17.64 -20.80
N TYR A 9 54.36 -16.97 -19.66
CA TYR A 9 54.66 -17.53 -18.34
C TYR A 9 53.39 -18.11 -17.73
N ASN A 10 53.50 -19.29 -17.13
CA ASN A 10 52.46 -19.93 -16.32
C ASN A 10 51.11 -20.08 -17.06
N SER A 11 51.07 -20.99 -18.03
CA SER A 11 49.86 -21.24 -18.82
C SER A 11 49.49 -22.70 -18.88
N HIS A 12 48.22 -22.98 -19.16
CA HIS A 12 47.69 -24.34 -19.31
C HIS A 12 47.92 -25.23 -18.06
N ASN A 13 48.07 -24.62 -16.89
CA ASN A 13 48.17 -25.38 -15.65
C ASN A 13 46.81 -25.91 -15.25
N LEU A 14 46.81 -27.12 -14.69
CA LEU A 14 45.60 -27.80 -14.24
C LEU A 14 45.70 -28.01 -12.73
N ILE A 15 44.82 -27.36 -11.97
CA ILE A 15 44.69 -27.55 -10.52
C ILE A 15 43.34 -28.24 -10.31
N LEU A 16 43.36 -29.57 -10.25
CA LEU A 16 42.16 -30.40 -10.32
C LEU A 16 41.95 -31.22 -9.04
N ASN A 17 40.73 -31.21 -8.51
CA ASN A 17 40.26 -32.13 -7.48
C ASN A 17 41.12 -32.18 -6.20
N ASN A 18 41.74 -31.05 -5.84
CA ASN A 18 42.55 -30.95 -4.63
C ASN A 18 41.67 -30.56 -3.43
N THR A 19 42.16 -30.83 -2.22
CA THR A 19 41.60 -30.28 -0.98
C THR A 19 42.67 -29.43 -0.31
N LEU A 20 42.39 -28.13 -0.15
CA LEU A 20 43.28 -27.17 0.48
C LEU A 20 42.70 -26.74 1.82
N HIS A 21 43.41 -27.03 2.91
CA HIS A 21 43.06 -26.55 4.25
C HIS A 21 44.03 -25.46 4.67
N GLY A 22 43.50 -24.26 4.89
CA GLY A 22 44.28 -23.14 5.41
C GLY A 22 44.00 -22.86 6.89
N PRO A 23 44.69 -21.87 7.47
CA PRO A 23 44.58 -21.57 8.88
C PRO A 23 43.15 -21.15 9.27
N LYS A 24 42.78 -21.44 10.53
CA LYS A 24 41.48 -21.05 11.10
C LYS A 24 41.36 -19.54 11.30
N GLN A 25 42.45 -18.86 11.62
CA GLN A 25 42.49 -17.40 11.74
C GLN A 25 42.98 -16.80 10.42
N LYS A 26 42.37 -15.68 10.01
CA LYS A 26 42.82 -14.91 8.84
C LYS A 26 44.20 -14.32 9.18
N ALA A 27 45.23 -14.66 8.40
CA ALA A 27 46.48 -13.89 8.41
C ALA A 27 46.48 -12.88 7.25
N ASP A 28 47.27 -11.82 7.38
CA ASP A 28 47.23 -10.64 6.48
C ASP A 28 47.49 -10.97 5.00
N ILE A 29 48.18 -12.08 4.71
CA ILE A 29 48.46 -12.58 3.35
C ILE A 29 48.04 -14.06 3.20
N CYS A 30 46.74 -14.35 3.22
CA CYS A 30 46.23 -15.70 2.95
C CYS A 30 45.60 -15.77 1.56
N TRP A 31 46.35 -16.30 0.59
CA TRP A 31 45.83 -16.70 -0.72
C TRP A 31 45.84 -18.23 -0.82
N GLY A 32 44.77 -18.82 -1.36
CA GLY A 32 44.64 -20.28 -1.48
C GLY A 32 45.30 -20.77 -2.77
N ILE A 33 44.76 -20.34 -3.89
CA ILE A 33 45.31 -20.56 -5.22
C ILE A 33 45.57 -19.19 -5.85
N VAL A 34 46.75 -19.04 -6.43
CA VAL A 34 47.18 -17.79 -7.07
C VAL A 34 47.52 -18.10 -8.51
N LEU A 35 46.83 -17.41 -9.42
CA LEU A 35 47.04 -17.54 -10.86
C LEU A 35 47.88 -16.38 -11.39
N SER A 36 48.83 -16.71 -12.24
CA SER A 36 49.49 -15.77 -13.15
C SER A 36 49.51 -16.40 -14.53
N GLY A 37 49.51 -15.60 -15.59
CA GLY A 37 49.51 -16.08 -16.97
C GLY A 37 48.14 -16.48 -17.52
N THR A 38 48.12 -17.31 -18.58
CA THR A 38 46.94 -17.56 -19.41
C THR A 38 46.43 -18.99 -19.38
N ASP A 39 45.16 -19.20 -19.72
CA ASP A 39 44.61 -20.53 -20.03
C ASP A 39 44.75 -21.57 -18.90
N ASN A 40 44.80 -21.12 -17.64
CA ASN A 40 44.87 -22.03 -16.50
C ASN A 40 43.48 -22.49 -16.09
N LEU A 41 43.38 -23.73 -15.58
CA LEU A 41 42.14 -24.33 -15.09
C LEU A 41 42.25 -24.67 -13.60
N VAL A 42 41.31 -24.14 -12.82
CA VAL A 42 41.10 -24.51 -11.41
C VAL A 42 39.75 -25.17 -11.30
N ASP A 43 39.73 -26.50 -11.20
CA ASP A 43 38.50 -27.29 -11.32
C ASP A 43 38.31 -28.33 -10.20
N GLY A 44 37.09 -28.41 -9.67
CA GLY A 44 36.70 -29.50 -8.75
C GLY A 44 37.39 -29.47 -7.39
N ASN A 45 38.03 -28.36 -7.00
CA ASN A 45 38.77 -28.29 -5.74
C ASN A 45 37.85 -27.96 -4.56
N ILE A 46 38.24 -28.43 -3.38
CA ILE A 46 37.70 -28.00 -2.08
C ILE A 46 38.73 -27.08 -1.43
N ILE A 47 38.29 -25.87 -1.08
CA ILE A 47 39.13 -24.83 -0.50
C ILE A 47 38.49 -24.38 0.82
N ASP A 48 39.11 -24.73 1.94
CA ASP A 48 38.60 -24.47 3.29
C ASP A 48 39.59 -23.62 4.10
N PHE A 49 39.47 -22.29 3.99
CA PHE A 49 40.24 -21.34 4.81
C PHE A 49 39.60 -19.94 4.83
N ASN A 50 40.15 -19.04 5.66
CA ASN A 50 39.74 -17.64 5.72
C ASN A 50 40.71 -16.74 4.92
N GLY A 51 40.25 -16.04 3.88
CA GLY A 51 41.10 -15.18 3.05
C GLY A 51 40.66 -15.11 1.58
N ALA A 52 41.59 -14.87 0.65
CA ALA A 52 41.26 -14.85 -0.78
C ALA A 52 41.48 -16.24 -1.38
N GLY A 53 40.39 -16.96 -1.68
CA GLY A 53 40.37 -18.35 -2.11
C GLY A 53 41.19 -18.59 -3.37
N VAL A 54 40.68 -18.09 -4.50
CA VAL A 54 41.37 -18.08 -5.79
C VAL A 54 41.59 -16.63 -6.20
N ASN A 55 42.82 -16.24 -6.53
CA ASN A 55 43.19 -14.86 -6.84
C ASN A 55 44.19 -14.76 -7.99
N PHE A 56 44.25 -13.61 -8.65
CA PHE A 56 45.35 -13.30 -9.54
C PHE A 56 46.56 -12.83 -8.73
N GLN A 57 47.76 -13.16 -9.18
CA GLN A 57 48.98 -12.73 -8.52
C GLN A 57 49.12 -11.21 -8.59
N TRP A 58 49.21 -10.57 -7.42
CA TRP A 58 49.60 -9.18 -7.30
C TRP A 58 51.12 -9.10 -7.01
N GLY A 59 51.88 -8.38 -7.83
CA GLY A 59 53.34 -8.29 -7.68
C GLY A 59 53.91 -7.01 -8.28
N SER A 60 55.02 -6.52 -7.71
CA SER A 60 55.80 -5.41 -8.24
C SER A 60 56.42 -5.83 -9.58
N GLY A 61 56.00 -5.17 -10.67
CA GLY A 61 56.77 -5.16 -11.91
C GLY A 61 58.19 -4.67 -11.59
N SER A 62 59.20 -5.30 -12.19
CA SER A 62 60.61 -5.08 -11.81
C SER A 62 61.21 -3.73 -12.24
N ASP A 63 60.40 -2.73 -12.59
CA ASP A 63 60.86 -1.37 -12.92
C ASP A 63 59.79 -0.32 -12.55
N THR A 64 60.07 0.43 -11.48
CA THR A 64 59.43 1.70 -11.03
C THR A 64 57.90 1.79 -10.88
N GLY A 65 57.14 0.75 -11.19
CA GLY A 65 55.68 0.71 -11.03
C GLY A 65 55.25 -0.32 -10.00
N GLU A 66 54.88 0.13 -8.79
CA GLU A 66 53.95 -0.62 -7.97
C GLU A 66 52.59 -0.65 -8.71
N GLY A 67 52.01 -1.84 -8.92
CA GLY A 67 50.64 -1.97 -9.42
C GLY A 67 50.44 -2.50 -10.84
N GLU A 68 51.49 -2.97 -11.54
CA GLU A 68 51.29 -3.66 -12.82
C GLU A 68 51.06 -5.16 -12.58
N LEU A 69 49.85 -5.65 -12.90
CA LEU A 69 49.60 -7.09 -13.06
C LEU A 69 50.70 -7.70 -13.94
N LEU A 70 51.16 -8.91 -13.61
CA LEU A 70 52.01 -9.68 -14.52
C LEU A 70 51.34 -9.70 -15.91
N TYR A 71 52.02 -9.23 -16.95
CA TYR A 71 51.41 -9.01 -18.26
C TYR A 71 50.71 -10.27 -18.82
N ASN A 72 49.55 -10.08 -19.47
CA ASN A 72 48.72 -11.11 -20.11
C ASN A 72 48.15 -12.19 -19.16
N ILE A 73 47.21 -11.81 -18.29
CA ILE A 73 46.39 -12.76 -17.55
C ILE A 73 45.01 -12.86 -18.22
N THR A 74 44.81 -13.89 -19.02
CA THR A 74 43.57 -14.08 -19.81
C THR A 74 43.25 -15.55 -20.02
N GLY A 75 41.98 -15.87 -20.31
CA GLY A 75 41.54 -17.24 -20.63
C GLY A 75 41.55 -18.21 -19.44
N ASN A 76 41.68 -17.71 -18.21
CA ASN A 76 41.69 -18.55 -17.01
C ASN A 76 40.28 -18.97 -16.64
N THR A 77 40.10 -20.25 -16.32
CA THR A 77 38.79 -20.84 -15.99
C THR A 77 38.76 -21.35 -14.56
N ILE A 78 37.76 -20.93 -13.79
CA ILE A 78 37.54 -21.37 -12.41
C ILE A 78 36.18 -22.08 -12.34
N SER A 79 36.17 -23.39 -12.10
CA SER A 79 34.94 -24.18 -12.19
C SER A 79 34.75 -25.26 -11.14
N ASN A 80 33.49 -25.57 -10.82
CA ASN A 80 33.12 -26.71 -9.98
C ASN A 80 33.81 -26.74 -8.59
N ASN A 81 34.31 -25.59 -8.10
CA ASN A 81 35.03 -25.54 -6.83
C ASN A 81 34.05 -25.30 -5.67
N LYS A 82 34.41 -25.80 -4.48
CA LYS A 82 33.70 -25.54 -3.23
C LYS A 82 34.60 -24.76 -2.28
N LEU A 83 34.21 -23.53 -1.98
CA LEU A 83 34.92 -22.59 -1.13
C LEU A 83 34.11 -22.40 0.16
N TYR A 84 34.73 -22.72 1.30
CA TYR A 84 34.11 -22.67 2.62
C TYR A 84 34.65 -21.53 3.47
N ARG A 85 33.91 -21.17 4.52
CA ARG A 85 34.20 -20.01 5.39
C ARG A 85 34.16 -18.71 4.58
N SER A 86 35.07 -17.78 4.85
CA SER A 86 35.11 -16.47 4.20
C SER A 86 35.88 -16.43 2.88
N CYS A 87 36.34 -17.57 2.33
CA CYS A 87 37.14 -17.54 1.11
C CYS A 87 36.30 -17.27 -0.15
N GLY A 88 36.82 -16.37 -1.00
CA GLY A 88 36.17 -15.96 -2.26
C GLY A 88 36.99 -16.27 -3.52
N ILE A 89 36.40 -15.99 -4.68
CA ILE A 89 37.04 -16.06 -6.00
C ILE A 89 37.23 -14.64 -6.50
N TYR A 90 38.43 -14.26 -6.86
CA TYR A 90 38.79 -12.93 -7.40
C TYR A 90 39.68 -13.05 -8.64
N ALA A 91 39.53 -14.16 -9.36
CA ALA A 91 40.26 -14.49 -10.57
C ALA A 91 39.38 -15.29 -11.51
N GLY A 92 39.82 -15.37 -12.76
CA GLY A 92 39.13 -16.07 -13.83
C GLY A 92 38.47 -15.12 -14.82
N ASP A 93 38.55 -15.50 -16.08
CA ASP A 93 37.83 -14.92 -17.20
C ASP A 93 36.48 -15.63 -17.40
N ILE A 94 36.42 -16.92 -17.02
CA ILE A 94 35.23 -17.75 -17.03
C ILE A 94 35.09 -18.42 -15.65
N ILE A 95 33.99 -18.15 -14.96
CA ILE A 95 33.76 -18.57 -13.57
C ILE A 95 32.41 -19.29 -13.50
N TYR A 96 32.38 -20.60 -13.28
CA TYR A 96 31.09 -21.31 -13.30
C TYR A 96 30.97 -22.52 -12.38
N ASN A 97 29.74 -22.86 -11.99
CA ASN A 97 29.45 -24.01 -11.12
C ASN A 97 30.19 -23.98 -9.77
N ASN A 98 30.66 -22.81 -9.32
CA ASN A 98 31.35 -22.70 -8.04
C ASN A 98 30.34 -22.49 -6.91
N TYR A 99 30.65 -23.05 -5.74
CA TYR A 99 29.93 -22.80 -4.49
C TYR A 99 30.85 -22.02 -3.55
N VAL A 100 30.41 -20.84 -3.10
CA VAL A 100 31.14 -19.97 -2.18
C VAL A 100 30.23 -19.68 -0.97
N GLU A 101 30.57 -20.25 0.18
CA GLU A 101 29.69 -20.28 1.37
C GLU A 101 29.45 -18.89 1.97
N ASN A 102 30.49 -18.22 2.48
CA ASN A 102 30.40 -16.89 3.11
C ASN A 102 31.37 -15.88 2.48
N GLY A 103 31.90 -16.19 1.29
CA GLY A 103 32.81 -15.34 0.54
C GLY A 103 32.12 -14.57 -0.59
N THR A 104 32.94 -13.89 -1.40
CA THR A 104 32.49 -13.14 -2.57
C THR A 104 33.05 -13.77 -3.84
N ILE A 105 32.28 -13.74 -4.92
CA ILE A 105 32.82 -13.90 -6.28
C ILE A 105 33.00 -12.51 -6.89
N GLY A 106 34.24 -12.12 -7.15
CA GLY A 106 34.61 -10.95 -7.93
C GLY A 106 34.61 -11.28 -9.42
N VAL A 107 33.81 -10.56 -10.20
CA VAL A 107 33.64 -10.72 -11.64
C VAL A 107 34.16 -9.44 -12.32
N THR A 108 35.36 -9.51 -12.88
CA THR A 108 36.02 -8.38 -13.53
C THR A 108 36.40 -8.73 -14.95
N ASN A 109 35.78 -8.07 -15.94
CA ASN A 109 35.97 -8.40 -17.36
C ASN A 109 35.75 -9.89 -17.67
N ALA A 110 34.77 -10.50 -17.03
CA ALA A 110 34.61 -11.95 -16.98
C ALA A 110 33.16 -12.39 -17.19
N ILE A 111 33.00 -13.67 -17.53
CA ILE A 111 31.70 -14.35 -17.60
C ILE A 111 31.56 -15.23 -16.37
N ALA A 112 30.51 -15.02 -15.59
CA ALA A 112 30.21 -15.82 -14.41
C ALA A 112 28.82 -16.46 -14.51
N TYR A 113 28.71 -17.79 -14.48
CA TYR A 113 27.41 -18.44 -14.59
C TYR A 113 27.21 -19.67 -13.71
N ASN A 114 25.96 -19.94 -13.32
CA ASN A 114 25.60 -21.09 -12.49
C ASN A 114 26.43 -21.21 -11.19
N ASN A 115 26.84 -20.09 -10.62
CA ASN A 115 27.53 -20.09 -9.33
C ASN A 115 26.53 -19.87 -8.20
N THR A 116 26.85 -20.38 -7.01
CA THR A 116 26.19 -20.02 -5.76
C THR A 116 27.19 -19.29 -4.87
N ALA A 117 26.86 -18.06 -4.45
CA ALA A 117 27.75 -17.25 -3.61
C ALA A 117 26.98 -16.45 -2.56
N SER A 118 27.63 -16.13 -1.44
CA SER A 118 27.06 -15.19 -0.46
C SER A 118 26.96 -13.77 -1.00
N SER A 119 27.87 -13.35 -1.87
CA SER A 119 27.86 -12.02 -2.49
C SER A 119 28.62 -12.04 -3.82
N MET A 120 28.39 -11.04 -4.66
CA MET A 120 29.20 -10.81 -5.85
C MET A 120 29.62 -9.36 -5.99
N THR A 121 30.85 -9.15 -6.46
CA THR A 121 31.35 -7.82 -6.85
C THR A 121 31.57 -7.80 -8.35
N ILE A 122 31.11 -6.76 -9.04
CA ILE A 122 31.16 -6.65 -10.49
C ILE A 122 32.00 -5.44 -10.87
N ASP A 123 32.93 -5.63 -11.81
CA ASP A 123 33.78 -4.58 -12.37
C ASP A 123 34.00 -4.80 -13.88
N GLY A 124 34.40 -3.73 -14.58
CA GLY A 124 34.69 -3.78 -16.01
C GLY A 124 33.50 -4.18 -16.88
N GLN A 125 33.75 -4.96 -17.94
CA GLN A 125 32.73 -5.49 -18.85
C GLN A 125 32.48 -6.97 -18.56
N SER A 126 31.38 -7.28 -17.88
CA SER A 126 31.11 -8.62 -17.39
C SER A 126 29.76 -9.18 -17.83
N GLN A 127 29.58 -10.49 -17.73
CA GLN A 127 28.30 -11.17 -17.95
C GLN A 127 28.04 -12.11 -16.79
N LEU A 128 26.85 -12.02 -16.20
CA LEU A 128 26.45 -12.86 -15.09
C LEU A 128 25.12 -13.54 -15.43
N SER A 129 25.11 -14.86 -15.54
CA SER A 129 23.88 -15.61 -15.82
C SER A 129 23.62 -16.77 -14.87
N ASP A 130 22.36 -17.04 -14.55
CA ASP A 130 21.96 -18.26 -13.82
C ASP A 130 22.62 -18.41 -12.43
N ASN A 131 23.10 -17.32 -11.83
CA ASN A 131 23.74 -17.39 -10.52
C ASN A 131 22.71 -17.28 -9.39
N THR A 132 23.00 -17.94 -8.27
CA THR A 132 22.30 -17.75 -7.00
C THR A 132 23.19 -16.94 -6.05
N ILE A 133 22.77 -15.71 -5.74
CA ILE A 133 23.50 -14.77 -4.91
C ILE A 133 22.69 -14.56 -3.63
N ASN A 134 23.15 -15.12 -2.51
CA ASN A 134 22.38 -15.13 -1.26
C ASN A 134 22.38 -13.79 -0.53
N GLY A 135 23.16 -12.82 -0.98
CA GLY A 135 23.28 -11.49 -0.39
C GLY A 135 23.53 -10.46 -1.47
N ASP A 136 24.35 -9.46 -1.13
CA ASP A 136 24.46 -8.24 -1.94
C ASP A 136 25.24 -8.44 -3.25
N VAL A 137 24.87 -7.62 -4.23
CA VAL A 137 25.62 -7.41 -5.48
C VAL A 137 26.17 -5.99 -5.53
N LEU A 138 27.49 -5.88 -5.59
CA LEU A 138 28.20 -4.61 -5.51
C LEU A 138 28.88 -4.29 -6.84
N PHE A 139 28.48 -3.19 -7.47
CA PHE A 139 29.15 -2.69 -8.67
C PHE A 139 30.26 -1.71 -8.29
N THR A 140 31.40 -1.81 -8.97
CA THR A 140 32.42 -0.76 -8.93
C THR A 140 32.07 0.36 -9.91
N LYS A 141 32.65 1.54 -9.72
CA LYS A 141 32.46 2.70 -10.61
C LYS A 141 32.92 2.50 -12.07
N ASN A 142 33.74 1.48 -12.35
CA ASN A 142 34.24 1.25 -13.71
C ASN A 142 33.39 0.24 -14.49
N THR A 143 32.31 -0.29 -13.89
CA THR A 143 31.46 -1.28 -14.55
C THR A 143 30.73 -0.66 -15.73
N LYS A 144 30.89 -1.27 -16.91
CA LYS A 144 30.32 -0.84 -18.19
C LYS A 144 29.86 -2.04 -19.01
N ASN A 145 28.87 -1.84 -19.88
CA ASN A 145 28.50 -2.83 -20.92
C ASN A 145 28.27 -4.25 -20.36
N THR A 146 27.60 -4.34 -19.22
CA THR A 146 27.50 -5.57 -18.43
C THR A 146 26.09 -6.14 -18.54
N LEU A 147 25.97 -7.47 -18.54
CA LEU A 147 24.69 -8.18 -18.56
C LEU A 147 24.51 -8.97 -17.27
N LEU A 148 23.34 -8.83 -16.64
CA LEU A 148 22.86 -9.70 -15.57
C LEU A 148 21.57 -10.36 -16.05
N GLU A 149 21.61 -11.65 -16.29
CA GLU A 149 20.50 -12.42 -16.84
C GLU A 149 20.11 -13.62 -15.97
N ASN A 150 18.82 -13.81 -15.70
CA ASN A 150 18.32 -15.02 -15.04
C ASN A 150 19.01 -15.37 -13.69
N ASN A 151 19.41 -14.35 -12.92
CA ASN A 151 20.01 -14.57 -11.60
C ASN A 151 18.94 -14.53 -10.50
N ILE A 152 19.17 -15.28 -9.43
CA ILE A 152 18.45 -15.15 -8.15
C ILE A 152 19.33 -14.33 -7.21
N ILE A 153 18.84 -13.19 -6.71
CA ILE A 153 19.59 -12.26 -5.88
C ILE A 153 18.77 -11.95 -4.62
N ASN A 154 19.24 -12.45 -3.48
CA ASN A 154 18.51 -12.34 -2.22
C ASN A 154 18.93 -11.13 -1.37
N GLY A 155 19.84 -10.30 -1.87
CA GLY A 155 20.29 -9.06 -1.22
C GLY A 155 20.12 -7.83 -2.08
N ASN A 156 20.72 -6.74 -1.62
CA ASN A 156 20.61 -5.43 -2.25
C ASN A 156 21.59 -5.29 -3.43
N ILE A 157 21.24 -4.40 -4.36
CA ILE A 157 22.11 -4.07 -5.49
C ILE A 157 22.47 -2.59 -5.44
N ASN A 158 23.77 -2.28 -5.50
CA ASN A 158 24.24 -0.90 -5.53
C ASN A 158 25.00 -0.61 -6.83
N LEU A 159 24.43 0.29 -7.65
CA LEU A 159 25.04 0.83 -8.87
C LEU A 159 25.49 2.27 -8.59
N PRO A 160 26.74 2.49 -8.15
CA PRO A 160 27.22 3.82 -7.86
C PRO A 160 27.38 4.68 -9.12
N THR A 161 27.62 5.98 -8.91
CA THR A 161 27.99 6.90 -9.99
C THR A 161 29.18 6.37 -10.78
N GLY A 162 29.10 6.44 -12.10
CA GLY A 162 30.12 5.89 -13.00
C GLY A 162 29.73 4.56 -13.61
N VAL A 163 28.80 3.80 -13.01
CA VAL A 163 28.22 2.61 -13.65
C VAL A 163 27.30 3.04 -14.81
N SER A 164 27.45 2.40 -15.97
CA SER A 164 26.52 2.61 -17.09
C SER A 164 26.44 1.43 -18.05
N ASN A 165 25.40 1.40 -18.89
CA ASN A 165 25.19 0.36 -19.88
C ASN A 165 25.12 -1.04 -19.25
N VAL A 166 24.54 -1.15 -18.06
CA VAL A 166 24.24 -2.44 -17.44
C VAL A 166 22.81 -2.83 -17.80
N THR A 167 22.63 -4.04 -18.29
CA THR A 167 21.31 -4.61 -18.59
C THR A 167 20.99 -5.69 -17.55
N PHE A 168 19.84 -5.55 -16.90
CA PHE A 168 19.24 -6.55 -16.03
C PHE A 168 18.03 -7.14 -16.74
N THR A 169 18.04 -8.45 -16.96
CA THR A 169 16.91 -9.16 -17.57
C THR A 169 16.60 -10.47 -16.88
N GLN A 170 15.32 -10.79 -16.70
CA GLN A 170 14.87 -12.08 -16.15
C GLN A 170 15.41 -12.41 -14.75
N ASN A 171 15.91 -11.43 -13.99
CA ASN A 171 16.42 -11.68 -12.64
C ASN A 171 15.26 -11.70 -11.63
N ASN A 172 15.42 -12.51 -10.58
CA ASN A 172 14.54 -12.52 -9.41
C ASN A 172 15.29 -11.95 -8.21
N ILE A 173 14.86 -10.79 -7.72
CA ILE A 173 15.57 -9.96 -6.75
C ILE A 173 14.64 -9.73 -5.54
N THR A 174 15.13 -10.00 -4.33
CA THR A 174 14.36 -9.76 -3.08
C THR A 174 14.90 -8.60 -2.23
N GLY A 175 15.89 -7.87 -2.72
CA GLY A 175 16.40 -6.64 -2.11
C GLY A 175 16.06 -5.40 -2.94
N SER A 176 16.46 -4.22 -2.43
CA SER A 176 16.31 -2.96 -3.15
C SER A 176 17.50 -2.66 -4.05
N ILE A 177 17.27 -1.79 -5.04
CA ILE A 177 18.29 -1.35 -6.00
C ILE A 177 18.56 0.14 -5.79
N THR A 178 19.79 0.46 -5.38
CA THR A 178 20.29 1.83 -5.39
C THR A 178 20.91 2.13 -6.76
N LEU A 179 20.23 2.93 -7.57
CA LEU A 179 20.60 3.27 -8.94
C LEU A 179 21.12 4.72 -9.03
N ASP A 180 22.42 4.91 -8.82
CA ASP A 180 23.09 6.21 -9.05
C ASP A 180 23.84 6.27 -10.39
N GLY A 181 23.93 5.14 -11.12
CA GLY A 181 24.46 5.04 -12.47
C GLY A 181 23.45 5.45 -13.56
N SER A 182 23.94 5.75 -14.76
CA SER A 182 23.14 6.24 -15.90
C SER A 182 23.15 5.27 -17.09
N ASN A 183 22.18 5.34 -18.00
CA ASN A 183 22.09 4.48 -19.19
C ASN A 183 22.00 2.97 -18.87
N ASN A 184 21.34 2.59 -17.77
CA ASN A 184 21.11 1.19 -17.42
C ASN A 184 19.68 0.77 -17.79
N ILE A 185 19.50 -0.51 -18.05
CA ILE A 185 18.23 -1.09 -18.51
C ILE A 185 17.80 -2.17 -17.53
N PHE A 186 16.55 -2.12 -17.08
CA PHE A 186 15.89 -3.15 -16.29
C PHE A 186 14.65 -3.58 -17.05
N THR A 187 14.61 -4.84 -17.50
CA THR A 187 13.46 -5.39 -18.21
C THR A 187 13.17 -6.84 -17.83
N ASN A 188 11.90 -7.24 -17.79
CA ASN A 188 11.49 -8.62 -17.46
C ASN A 188 12.06 -9.15 -16.12
N ASN A 189 12.40 -8.28 -15.18
CA ASN A 189 12.84 -8.70 -13.85
C ASN A 189 11.66 -8.80 -12.91
N ARG A 190 11.81 -9.62 -11.87
CA ARG A 190 10.94 -9.63 -10.69
C ARG A 190 11.72 -9.07 -9.51
N ILE A 191 11.35 -7.89 -9.04
CA ILE A 191 11.98 -7.20 -7.91
C ILE A 191 10.92 -7.01 -6.83
N ILE A 192 11.15 -7.62 -5.67
CA ILE A 192 10.33 -7.42 -4.48
C ILE A 192 11.21 -6.89 -3.37
N SER A 193 10.82 -5.78 -2.76
CA SER A 193 11.60 -5.11 -1.74
C SER A 193 10.74 -4.85 -0.50
N GLU A 194 11.36 -4.95 0.68
CA GLU A 194 10.77 -4.49 1.95
C GLU A 194 10.97 -2.99 2.19
N ASP A 195 11.72 -2.30 1.32
CA ASP A 195 11.90 -0.84 1.37
C ASP A 195 10.73 -0.10 0.70
N GLU A 196 10.67 1.23 0.86
CA GLU A 196 9.66 2.12 0.25
C GLU A 196 9.61 2.01 -1.29
N TYR A 197 10.77 1.79 -1.92
CA TYR A 197 10.92 1.66 -3.37
C TYR A 197 11.69 0.37 -3.73
N THR A 198 11.36 -0.22 -4.87
CA THR A 198 12.15 -1.32 -5.46
C THR A 198 13.46 -0.81 -6.02
N ILE A 199 13.41 0.34 -6.70
CA ILE A 199 14.56 1.01 -7.32
C ILE A 199 14.52 2.48 -6.93
N TYR A 200 15.60 3.00 -6.36
CA TYR A 200 15.69 4.41 -6.03
C TYR A 200 17.08 4.99 -6.34
N SER A 201 17.13 6.31 -6.51
CA SER A 201 18.37 7.05 -6.71
C SER A 201 18.62 8.04 -5.58
N ARG A 202 19.86 8.11 -5.10
CA ARG A 202 20.28 9.14 -4.14
C ARG A 202 20.59 10.46 -4.84
N ARG A 203 20.90 10.41 -6.14
CA ARG A 203 21.37 11.53 -6.96
C ARG A 203 20.67 11.53 -8.32
N ALA A 204 20.83 12.59 -9.10
CA ALA A 204 20.34 12.61 -10.48
C ALA A 204 21.17 11.66 -11.35
N CYS A 205 20.58 10.51 -11.69
CA CYS A 205 21.03 9.61 -12.74
C CYS A 205 20.13 9.79 -13.97
N ILE A 206 20.65 9.56 -15.18
CA ILE A 206 19.94 9.90 -16.42
C ILE A 206 19.83 8.70 -17.37
N ASN A 207 18.78 8.73 -18.19
CA ASN A 207 18.58 7.81 -19.32
C ASN A 207 18.55 6.33 -18.91
N ASN A 208 18.18 6.03 -17.66
CA ASN A 208 17.88 4.67 -17.27
C ASN A 208 16.48 4.30 -17.79
N VAL A 209 16.30 3.04 -18.16
CA VAL A 209 15.05 2.50 -18.69
C VAL A 209 14.61 1.35 -17.80
N ILE A 210 13.43 1.47 -17.18
CA ILE A 210 12.84 0.49 -16.29
C ILE A 210 11.46 0.16 -16.86
N THR A 211 11.37 -0.95 -17.59
CA THR A 211 10.11 -1.35 -18.27
C THR A 211 9.84 -2.83 -18.18
N ASP A 212 8.57 -3.23 -18.23
CA ASP A 212 8.16 -4.63 -18.31
C ASP A 212 8.69 -5.49 -17.15
N ASN A 213 8.88 -4.90 -15.97
CA ASN A 213 9.27 -5.62 -14.76
C ASN A 213 8.06 -5.86 -13.86
N TYR A 214 8.14 -6.88 -13.01
CA TYR A 214 7.30 -7.00 -11.83
C TYR A 214 8.02 -6.35 -10.64
N LEU A 215 7.52 -5.21 -10.17
CA LEU A 215 8.08 -4.38 -9.11
C LEU A 215 7.07 -4.24 -7.96
N LEU A 216 7.43 -4.72 -6.78
CA LEU A 216 6.60 -4.58 -5.57
C LEU A 216 7.48 -4.13 -4.41
N SER A 217 7.21 -2.97 -3.84
CA SER A 217 7.87 -2.47 -2.63
C SER A 217 6.92 -2.59 -1.43
N ALA A 218 7.35 -2.14 -0.25
CA ALA A 218 6.51 -2.21 0.95
C ALA A 218 5.22 -1.40 0.84
N GLU A 219 5.27 -0.27 0.12
CA GLU A 219 4.16 0.70 0.05
C GLU A 219 3.66 0.96 -1.38
N ASN A 220 4.44 0.60 -2.39
CA ASN A 220 4.19 0.97 -3.79
C ASN A 220 4.29 -0.27 -4.71
N ALA A 221 3.77 -0.13 -5.93
CA ALA A 221 3.82 -1.19 -6.92
C ALA A 221 3.95 -0.67 -8.36
N GLY A 222 4.53 -1.48 -9.24
CA GLY A 222 4.76 -1.14 -10.63
C GLY A 222 5.60 0.12 -10.77
N ASP A 223 5.17 1.02 -11.66
CA ASP A 223 5.87 2.28 -11.94
C ASP A 223 6.02 3.17 -10.68
N ASP A 224 5.03 3.17 -9.77
CA ASP A 224 5.04 3.96 -8.53
C ASP A 224 6.11 3.48 -7.54
N SER A 225 6.61 2.24 -7.70
CA SER A 225 7.64 1.68 -6.82
C SER A 225 9.07 2.12 -7.17
N VAL A 226 9.22 3.04 -8.14
CA VAL A 226 10.50 3.53 -8.62
C VAL A 226 10.65 5.02 -8.35
N TYR A 227 11.75 5.40 -7.68
CA TYR A 227 12.06 6.81 -7.40
C TYR A 227 13.39 7.25 -8.03
N LEU A 228 13.31 7.90 -9.19
CA LEU A 228 14.48 8.48 -9.87
C LEU A 228 14.39 10.00 -9.94
N LYS A 229 15.47 10.69 -9.53
CA LYS A 229 15.47 12.15 -9.35
C LYS A 229 15.46 12.97 -10.64
N HIS A 230 15.77 12.36 -11.78
CA HIS A 230 15.84 13.06 -13.06
C HIS A 230 14.75 12.57 -14.01
N GLU A 231 14.10 13.50 -14.70
CA GLU A 231 12.97 13.24 -15.59
C GLU A 231 13.32 12.49 -16.88
N SER A 232 14.60 12.45 -17.27
CA SER A 232 15.03 11.75 -18.48
C SER A 232 15.08 10.22 -18.33
N ASN A 233 14.79 9.69 -17.14
CA ASN A 233 14.62 8.25 -16.97
C ASN A 233 13.23 7.82 -17.44
N ILE A 234 13.15 6.63 -18.02
CA ILE A 234 11.89 6.05 -18.51
C ILE A 234 11.46 4.97 -17.53
N ILE A 235 10.26 5.14 -16.97
CA ILE A 235 9.62 4.22 -16.03
C ILE A 235 8.21 4.00 -16.54
N GLU A 236 7.98 2.87 -17.19
CA GLU A 236 6.68 2.57 -17.78
C GLU A 236 6.45 1.06 -17.90
N ASN A 237 5.18 0.67 -17.93
CA ASN A 237 4.78 -0.72 -18.19
C ASN A 237 5.32 -1.72 -17.16
N ASN A 238 5.65 -1.25 -15.94
CA ASN A 238 5.97 -2.16 -14.85
C ASN A 238 4.69 -2.58 -14.12
N LEU A 239 4.65 -3.85 -13.75
CA LEU A 239 3.59 -4.52 -13.02
C LEU A 239 3.95 -4.64 -11.54
N PRO A 240 2.98 -4.87 -10.65
CA PRO A 240 1.55 -4.75 -10.92
C PRO A 240 1.13 -3.27 -10.97
N ILE A 241 0.01 -3.00 -11.62
CA ILE A 241 -0.53 -1.64 -11.82
C ILE A 241 -1.32 -1.22 -10.60
N ASN A 242 -0.94 -0.08 -10.03
CA ASN A 242 -1.65 0.53 -8.92
C ASN A 242 -3.05 1.00 -9.34
N THR A 243 -4.02 0.85 -8.44
CA THR A 243 -5.40 1.31 -8.64
C THR A 243 -5.76 2.32 -7.56
N LYS A 244 -6.60 3.29 -7.88
CA LYS A 244 -7.01 4.34 -6.94
C LYS A 244 -8.52 4.38 -6.82
N ILE A 245 -9.00 4.48 -5.59
CA ILE A 245 -10.41 4.69 -5.26
C ILE A 245 -10.55 6.00 -4.50
N GLU A 246 -11.56 6.78 -4.86
CA GLU A 246 -11.99 7.97 -4.13
C GLU A 246 -13.46 7.81 -3.76
N VAL A 247 -13.80 8.03 -2.48
CA VAL A 247 -15.18 8.06 -1.98
C VAL A 247 -15.54 9.50 -1.63
N ILE A 248 -16.50 10.07 -2.34
CA ILE A 248 -16.98 11.44 -2.17
C ILE A 248 -18.38 11.38 -1.59
N ALA A 249 -18.51 11.80 -0.34
CA ALA A 249 -19.78 11.86 0.38
C ALA A 249 -19.99 13.25 1.01
N ALA A 250 -21.26 13.59 1.28
CA ALA A 250 -21.58 14.77 2.08
C ALA A 250 -21.06 14.59 3.51
N SER A 251 -20.56 15.68 4.13
CA SER A 251 -20.07 15.63 5.51
C SER A 251 -21.19 15.44 6.54
N GLU A 252 -22.40 15.89 6.23
CA GLU A 252 -23.58 15.78 7.09
C GLU A 252 -24.82 15.48 6.24
N VAL A 253 -25.64 14.54 6.69
CA VAL A 253 -26.92 14.15 6.07
C VAL A 253 -28.01 14.00 7.13
N THR A 254 -29.26 13.84 6.68
CA THR A 254 -30.42 13.61 7.55
C THR A 254 -30.81 12.14 7.53
N VAL A 255 -31.18 11.59 8.70
CA VAL A 255 -31.69 10.22 8.82
C VAL A 255 -32.94 10.02 7.96
N ASN A 256 -33.07 8.84 7.36
CA ASN A 256 -34.14 8.44 6.44
C ASN A 256 -34.20 9.24 5.12
N THR A 257 -33.17 10.03 4.81
CA THR A 257 -33.06 10.77 3.55
C THR A 257 -32.02 10.14 2.62
N THR A 258 -32.44 9.72 1.43
CA THR A 258 -31.53 9.18 0.42
C THR A 258 -30.57 10.26 -0.07
N THR A 259 -29.26 10.01 0.05
CA THR A 259 -28.18 10.90 -0.38
C THR A 259 -27.22 10.14 -1.31
N PRO A 260 -26.78 10.76 -2.43
CA PRO A 260 -25.82 10.13 -3.31
C PRO A 260 -24.40 10.16 -2.71
N VAL A 261 -23.70 9.04 -2.84
CA VAL A 261 -22.27 8.89 -2.59
C VAL A 261 -21.60 8.55 -3.92
N ILE A 262 -20.59 9.32 -4.30
CA ILE A 262 -19.88 9.14 -5.57
C ILE A 262 -18.60 8.37 -5.28
N ILE A 263 -18.40 7.24 -5.96
CA ILE A 263 -17.17 6.46 -5.88
C ILE A 263 -16.50 6.52 -7.25
N ILE A 264 -15.24 6.94 -7.27
CA ILE A 264 -14.42 7.04 -8.48
C ILE A 264 -13.32 6.00 -8.40
N VAL A 265 -13.12 5.26 -9.49
CA VAL A 265 -12.11 4.21 -9.62
C VAL A 265 -11.26 4.49 -10.84
N THR A 266 -9.95 4.57 -10.64
CA THR A 266 -8.98 4.79 -11.72
C THR A 266 -7.85 3.77 -11.75
N ARG A 267 -7.31 3.57 -12.95
CA ARG A 267 -6.10 2.82 -13.27
C ARG A 267 -5.18 3.74 -14.07
N LYS A 268 -3.94 3.98 -13.61
CA LYS A 268 -3.06 4.98 -14.23
C LYS A 268 -3.79 6.31 -14.49
N ASP A 269 -4.56 6.75 -13.49
CA ASP A 269 -5.42 7.94 -13.54
C ASP A 269 -6.51 7.96 -14.63
N GLN A 270 -6.84 6.81 -15.23
CA GLN A 270 -7.94 6.65 -16.18
C GLN A 270 -9.10 5.87 -15.58
N LEU A 271 -10.32 6.32 -15.88
CA LEU A 271 -11.56 5.66 -15.45
C LEU A 271 -11.66 4.24 -16.01
N THR A 272 -12.09 3.29 -15.19
CA THR A 272 -12.10 1.85 -15.55
C THR A 272 -13.40 1.13 -15.14
N THR A 273 -13.69 -0.01 -15.75
CA THR A 273 -14.90 -0.79 -15.41
C THR A 273 -14.55 -1.94 -14.48
N GLU A 274 -14.87 -1.81 -13.19
CA GLU A 274 -14.51 -2.78 -12.15
C GLU A 274 -15.68 -3.10 -11.22
N ASP A 275 -15.67 -4.30 -10.66
CA ASP A 275 -16.53 -4.64 -9.53
C ASP A 275 -15.92 -4.11 -8.23
N ILE A 276 -16.69 -3.31 -7.50
CA ILE A 276 -16.29 -2.66 -6.26
C ILE A 276 -17.17 -3.17 -5.13
N THR A 277 -16.54 -3.54 -4.02
CA THR A 277 -17.25 -3.85 -2.78
C THR A 277 -17.46 -2.57 -2.00
N ILE A 278 -18.70 -2.21 -1.72
CA ILE A 278 -19.09 -1.10 -0.86
C ILE A 278 -19.49 -1.70 0.48
N THR A 279 -18.88 -1.23 1.55
CA THR A 279 -19.16 -1.65 2.93
C THR A 279 -19.73 -0.48 3.71
N VAL A 280 -20.92 -0.68 4.29
CA VAL A 280 -21.57 0.27 5.20
C VAL A 280 -22.13 -0.50 6.38
N ASN A 281 -21.85 -0.08 7.62
CA ASN A 281 -22.35 -0.74 8.85
C ASN A 281 -22.05 -2.26 8.91
N ASN A 282 -20.90 -2.70 8.39
CA ASN A 282 -20.49 -4.11 8.26
C ASN A 282 -21.32 -4.95 7.26
N GLU A 283 -22.18 -4.33 6.45
CA GLU A 283 -22.85 -4.98 5.33
C GLU A 283 -22.10 -4.66 4.04
N ASN A 284 -21.94 -5.66 3.18
CA ASN A 284 -21.22 -5.55 1.92
C ASN A 284 -22.17 -5.68 0.74
N GLU A 285 -22.00 -4.81 -0.25
CA GLU A 285 -22.64 -4.88 -1.56
C GLU A 285 -21.56 -4.81 -2.64
N THR A 286 -21.71 -5.58 -3.72
CA THR A 286 -20.83 -5.47 -4.89
C THR A 286 -21.54 -4.72 -6.01
N VAL A 287 -20.91 -3.65 -6.48
CA VAL A 287 -21.43 -2.78 -7.54
C VAL A 287 -20.38 -2.60 -8.63
N THR A 288 -20.77 -2.77 -9.89
CA THR A 288 -19.88 -2.53 -11.04
C THR A 288 -19.79 -1.04 -11.34
N ALA A 289 -18.60 -0.46 -11.23
CA ALA A 289 -18.28 0.86 -11.76
C ALA A 289 -18.33 0.81 -13.29
N LYS A 290 -19.19 1.62 -13.92
CA LYS A 290 -19.20 1.79 -15.38
C LYS A 290 -18.47 3.07 -15.71
N ASN A 291 -17.43 3.00 -16.54
CA ASN A 291 -16.53 4.14 -16.79
C ASN A 291 -16.01 4.75 -15.48
N GLY A 292 -15.58 3.93 -14.54
CA GLY A 292 -14.89 4.34 -13.31
C GLY A 292 -15.74 5.11 -12.31
N ILE A 293 -17.07 5.19 -12.49
CA ILE A 293 -17.94 5.95 -11.60
C ILE A 293 -19.08 5.07 -11.10
N ILE A 294 -19.32 5.14 -9.79
CA ILE A 294 -20.52 4.60 -9.13
C ILE A 294 -21.22 5.78 -8.44
N VAL A 295 -22.53 5.88 -8.63
CA VAL A 295 -23.40 6.76 -7.85
C VAL A 295 -24.23 5.87 -6.93
N TYR A 296 -23.76 5.71 -5.70
CA TYR A 296 -24.38 4.85 -4.69
C TYR A 296 -25.43 5.65 -3.92
N GLN A 297 -26.68 5.20 -3.96
CA GLN A 297 -27.80 5.88 -3.30
C GLN A 297 -27.95 5.36 -1.86
N TYR A 298 -27.44 6.13 -0.89
CA TYR A 298 -27.40 5.71 0.50
C TYR A 298 -28.51 6.34 1.32
N THR A 299 -29.27 5.53 2.09
CA THR A 299 -30.33 6.01 3.00
C THR A 299 -30.03 5.56 4.43
N PRO A 300 -29.47 6.43 5.29
CA PRO A 300 -29.15 6.06 6.66
C PRO A 300 -30.42 5.92 7.50
N ASN A 301 -30.51 4.88 8.34
CA ASN A 301 -31.67 4.62 9.22
C ASN A 301 -31.40 4.91 10.71
N THR A 302 -30.16 5.29 11.05
CA THR A 302 -29.73 5.62 12.41
C THR A 302 -28.93 6.91 12.42
N VAL A 303 -29.09 7.71 13.46
CA VAL A 303 -28.26 8.90 13.71
C VAL A 303 -26.89 8.53 14.28
N GLY A 304 -25.88 9.37 14.01
CA GLY A 304 -24.49 9.15 14.39
C GLY A 304 -23.55 9.18 13.20
N ASP A 305 -22.27 8.94 13.45
CA ASP A 305 -21.27 8.85 12.38
C ASP A 305 -21.34 7.48 11.71
N GLN A 306 -21.26 7.47 10.38
CA GLN A 306 -21.27 6.26 9.56
C GLN A 306 -20.11 6.28 8.58
N GLU A 307 -19.43 5.15 8.47
CA GLU A 307 -18.33 4.95 7.54
C GLU A 307 -18.83 4.20 6.30
N ILE A 308 -18.45 4.73 5.14
CA ILE A 308 -18.69 4.11 3.84
C ILE A 308 -17.33 3.82 3.24
N THR A 309 -17.00 2.53 3.15
CA THR A 309 -15.75 2.04 2.56
C THR A 309 -16.02 1.47 1.18
N ALA A 310 -15.18 1.79 0.20
CA ALA A 310 -15.20 1.18 -1.11
C ALA A 310 -13.86 0.49 -1.37
N THR A 311 -13.91 -0.76 -1.80
CA THR A 311 -12.74 -1.62 -2.01
C THR A 311 -12.79 -2.29 -3.37
N PHE A 312 -11.71 -2.16 -4.13
CA PHE A 312 -11.42 -2.98 -5.30
C PHE A 312 -10.45 -4.08 -4.86
N ALA A 313 -10.86 -5.34 -5.01
CA ALA A 313 -10.09 -6.47 -4.51
C ALA A 313 -8.76 -6.71 -5.25
N GLY A 314 -8.56 -6.09 -6.41
CA GLY A 314 -7.46 -6.46 -7.31
C GLY A 314 -7.87 -7.61 -8.24
N TYR A 315 -7.25 -7.67 -9.42
CA TYR A 315 -7.44 -8.75 -10.38
C TYR A 315 -6.31 -8.75 -11.41
N GLY A 316 -5.74 -9.93 -11.71
CA GLY A 316 -4.63 -10.06 -12.65
C GLY A 316 -3.45 -9.19 -12.24
N ASP A 317 -3.07 -8.26 -13.12
CA ASP A 317 -1.96 -7.33 -12.92
C ASP A 317 -2.31 -6.12 -12.05
N TYR A 318 -3.55 -5.97 -11.58
CA TYR A 318 -3.99 -4.82 -10.79
C TYR A 318 -4.04 -5.13 -9.31
N ILE A 319 -3.41 -4.31 -8.48
CA ILE A 319 -3.45 -4.47 -7.01
C ILE A 319 -4.71 -3.89 -6.39
N THR A 320 -5.01 -4.39 -5.20
CA THR A 320 -6.12 -3.97 -4.34
C THR A 320 -6.02 -2.48 -3.99
N SER A 321 -7.15 -1.80 -3.90
CA SER A 321 -7.23 -0.44 -3.38
C SER A 321 -8.50 -0.24 -2.56
N THR A 322 -8.45 0.68 -1.60
CA THR A 322 -9.56 0.96 -0.68
C THR A 322 -9.61 2.43 -0.31
N SER A 323 -10.81 2.95 -0.06
CA SER A 323 -11.03 4.32 0.39
C SER A 323 -12.28 4.40 1.26
N THR A 324 -12.27 5.28 2.26
CA THR A 324 -13.36 5.42 3.24
C THR A 324 -13.75 6.88 3.38
N ALA A 325 -15.06 7.14 3.43
CA ALA A 325 -15.61 8.43 3.81
C ALA A 325 -16.48 8.27 5.07
N THR A 326 -16.42 9.26 5.96
CA THR A 326 -17.27 9.35 7.15
C THR A 326 -18.36 10.39 6.93
N ILE A 327 -19.60 10.03 7.20
CA ILE A 327 -20.77 10.90 7.13
C ILE A 327 -21.37 11.05 8.51
N LYS A 328 -21.70 12.28 8.92
CA LYS A 328 -22.47 12.53 10.13
C LYS A 328 -23.97 12.53 9.83
N VAL A 329 -24.72 11.60 10.41
CA VAL A 329 -26.17 11.51 10.26
C VAL A 329 -26.87 12.25 11.40
N THR A 330 -27.71 13.22 11.04
CA THR A 330 -28.47 14.06 11.97
C THR A 330 -29.96 13.73 11.98
N PRO A 331 -30.67 14.00 13.10
CA PRO A 331 -32.12 13.84 13.14
C PRO A 331 -32.82 14.70 12.10
N ASP A 332 -33.96 14.21 11.59
CA ASP A 332 -34.87 15.01 10.78
C ASP A 332 -35.59 16.03 11.67
N LYS A 333 -35.07 17.26 11.69
CA LYS A 333 -35.62 18.34 12.50
C LYS A 333 -37.01 18.74 12.03
N ASP A 334 -37.30 18.64 10.75
CA ASP A 334 -38.59 19.05 10.18
C ASP A 334 -39.68 18.06 10.61
N ALA A 335 -39.39 16.76 10.54
CA ALA A 335 -40.28 15.73 11.07
C ALA A 335 -40.54 15.90 12.58
N ILE A 336 -39.50 16.22 13.37
CA ILE A 336 -39.65 16.46 14.81
C ILE A 336 -40.52 17.71 15.09
N ILE A 337 -40.34 18.79 14.33
CA ILE A 337 -41.12 20.02 14.47
C ILE A 337 -42.59 19.76 14.11
N GLU A 338 -42.85 19.00 13.04
CA GLU A 338 -44.21 18.62 12.64
C GLU A 338 -44.91 17.79 13.71
N GLU A 339 -44.23 16.77 14.26
CA GLU A 339 -44.76 15.95 15.36
C GLU A 339 -45.07 16.78 16.61
N LEU A 340 -44.17 17.69 16.98
CA LEU A 340 -44.37 18.58 18.12
C LEU A 340 -45.55 19.53 17.89
N ASN A 341 -45.67 20.11 16.70
CA ASN A 341 -46.79 20.99 16.35
C ASN A 341 -48.14 20.26 16.39
N ASN A 342 -48.19 19.02 15.88
CA ASN A 342 -49.38 18.17 15.96
C ASN A 342 -49.77 17.88 17.42
N THR A 343 -48.77 17.58 18.27
CA THR A 343 -48.98 17.34 19.71
C THR A 343 -49.50 18.59 20.43
N VAL A 344 -48.93 19.76 20.15
CA VAL A 344 -49.38 21.04 20.72
C VAL A 344 -50.81 21.38 20.27
N GLN A 345 -51.15 21.15 19.01
CA GLN A 345 -52.52 21.35 18.51
C GLN A 345 -53.51 20.39 19.17
N GLN A 346 -53.15 19.12 19.40
CA GLN A 346 -54.02 18.17 20.08
C GLN A 346 -54.24 18.56 21.55
N ALA A 347 -53.19 18.93 22.30
CA ALA A 347 -53.29 19.39 23.68
C ALA A 347 -54.12 20.68 23.85
N SER A 348 -54.24 21.49 22.78
CA SER A 348 -55.08 22.69 22.76
C SER A 348 -56.58 22.40 22.65
N LYS A 349 -56.95 21.17 22.25
CA LYS A 349 -58.35 20.71 22.13
C LYS A 349 -58.87 20.03 23.39
N ASP A 350 -57.99 19.61 24.28
CA ASP A 350 -58.40 19.02 25.56
C ASP A 350 -59.01 20.11 26.46
N CYS A 351 -60.26 19.88 26.86
CA CYS A 351 -61.01 20.78 27.73
C CYS A 351 -61.65 20.03 28.90
N VAL A 352 -61.74 20.72 30.03
CA VAL A 352 -62.43 20.24 31.23
C VAL A 352 -63.73 21.02 31.37
N LEU A 353 -64.84 20.30 31.28
CA LEU A 353 -66.17 20.83 31.58
C LEU A 353 -66.55 20.43 33.01
N THR A 354 -66.80 21.40 33.87
CA THR A 354 -67.23 21.19 35.26
C THR A 354 -68.65 21.69 35.49
N ILE A 355 -69.29 21.12 36.50
CA ILE A 355 -70.51 21.63 37.13
C ILE A 355 -70.14 21.95 38.58
N ASP A 356 -70.48 23.17 39.03
CA ASP A 356 -70.31 23.56 40.42
C ASP A 356 -71.37 22.88 41.30
N ASN A 357 -71.11 22.79 42.60
CA ASN A 357 -72.04 22.20 43.55
C ASN A 357 -73.44 22.84 43.43
N ILE A 358 -74.46 22.01 43.26
CA ILE A 358 -75.85 22.45 43.12
C ILE A 358 -76.48 22.45 44.52
N PRO A 359 -76.97 23.59 45.03
CA PRO A 359 -77.56 23.65 46.36
C PRO A 359 -78.96 23.03 46.39
N ASP A 360 -79.39 22.59 47.59
CA ASP A 360 -80.77 22.21 47.84
C ASP A 360 -81.71 23.38 47.53
N ILE A 361 -82.84 23.08 46.90
CA ILE A 361 -83.81 24.08 46.46
C ILE A 361 -85.23 23.55 46.61
N LYS A 362 -86.19 24.44 46.86
CA LYS A 362 -87.60 24.08 47.01
C LYS A 362 -88.26 23.90 45.65
N PHE A 363 -89.35 23.14 45.64
CA PHE A 363 -90.22 23.01 44.48
C PHE A 363 -90.77 24.39 44.05
N ASN A 364 -90.80 24.64 42.74
CA ASN A 364 -91.27 25.87 42.09
C ASN A 364 -90.36 27.11 42.28
N ASP A 365 -89.18 26.96 42.87
CA ASP A 365 -88.16 28.01 42.96
C ASP A 365 -87.24 28.02 41.72
N ASN A 366 -86.54 29.15 41.53
CA ASN A 366 -85.56 29.31 40.45
C ASN A 366 -84.19 28.79 40.90
N LEU A 367 -83.67 27.78 40.21
CA LEU A 367 -82.32 27.27 40.39
C LEU A 367 -81.36 27.96 39.40
N THR A 368 -80.18 28.31 39.87
CA THR A 368 -79.07 28.69 38.99
C THR A 368 -77.94 27.68 39.12
N ILE A 369 -77.57 27.03 38.02
CA ILE A 369 -76.45 26.10 37.93
C ILE A 369 -75.30 26.82 37.26
N TYR A 370 -74.10 26.64 37.82
CA TYR A 370 -72.86 27.17 37.27
C TYR A 370 -71.94 26.02 36.88
N GLY A 371 -71.01 26.33 36.00
CA GLY A 371 -69.88 25.46 35.71
C GLY A 371 -68.86 26.20 34.88
N LYS A 372 -67.75 25.53 34.58
CA LYS A 372 -66.65 26.11 33.81
C LYS A 372 -66.28 25.19 32.66
N LEU A 373 -65.94 25.78 31.52
CA LEU A 373 -65.22 25.13 30.44
C LEU A 373 -63.82 25.72 30.42
N MET A 374 -62.82 24.90 30.74
CA MET A 374 -61.43 25.31 30.82
C MET A 374 -60.59 24.51 29.84
N ASN A 375 -59.54 25.11 29.29
CA ASN A 375 -58.50 24.34 28.61
C ASN A 375 -57.61 23.62 29.64
N THR A 376 -56.71 22.77 29.15
CA THR A 376 -55.72 22.05 29.98
C THR A 376 -54.79 22.94 30.81
N LYS A 377 -54.70 24.24 30.51
CA LYS A 377 -53.90 25.22 31.27
C LYS A 377 -54.72 25.94 32.35
N GLY A 378 -55.98 25.54 32.59
CA GLY A 378 -56.87 26.18 33.56
C GLY A 378 -57.40 27.55 33.12
N THR A 379 -57.21 27.93 31.85
CA THR A 379 -57.77 29.17 31.30
C THR A 379 -59.18 28.90 30.77
N GLY A 380 -60.13 29.78 31.08
CA GLY A 380 -61.51 29.66 30.62
C GLY A 380 -61.65 29.79 29.10
N ILE A 381 -62.49 28.94 28.50
CA ILE A 381 -62.80 28.96 27.06
C ILE A 381 -64.09 29.77 26.86
N ALA A 382 -63.98 30.96 26.26
CA ALA A 382 -65.07 31.92 26.14
C ALA A 382 -65.91 31.74 24.86
N GLY A 383 -67.21 32.06 24.94
CA GLY A 383 -68.10 32.11 23.78
C GLY A 383 -68.58 30.75 23.27
N GLU A 384 -68.20 29.65 23.93
CA GLU A 384 -68.56 28.29 23.53
C GLU A 384 -69.93 27.88 24.06
N LYS A 385 -70.64 27.05 23.29
CA LYS A 385 -71.95 26.53 23.68
C LYS A 385 -71.82 25.27 24.53
N VAL A 386 -72.36 25.31 25.73
CA VAL A 386 -72.48 24.16 26.64
C VAL A 386 -73.94 23.73 26.68
N THR A 387 -74.20 22.45 26.42
CA THR A 387 -75.53 21.87 26.57
C THR A 387 -75.60 21.11 27.89
N VAL A 388 -76.53 21.52 28.75
CA VAL A 388 -76.78 20.91 30.06
C VAL A 388 -78.15 20.26 30.00
N ASN A 389 -78.18 18.94 30.16
CA ASN A 389 -79.43 18.20 30.29
C ASN A 389 -79.91 18.29 31.74
N VAL A 390 -81.11 18.83 31.95
CA VAL A 390 -81.76 18.87 33.26
C VAL A 390 -83.07 18.11 33.14
N ASN A 391 -83.14 16.96 33.83
CA ASN A 391 -84.32 16.07 33.85
C ASN A 391 -84.86 15.71 32.45
N GLY A 392 -83.97 15.44 31.49
CA GLY A 392 -84.33 15.05 30.13
C GLY A 392 -84.57 16.22 29.16
N VAL A 393 -84.46 17.48 29.62
CA VAL A 393 -84.56 18.68 28.77
C VAL A 393 -83.18 19.29 28.56
N ASP A 394 -82.77 19.43 27.31
CA ASP A 394 -81.51 20.07 26.93
C ASP A 394 -81.62 21.59 27.00
N ASN A 395 -80.68 22.20 27.73
CA ASN A 395 -80.55 23.65 27.84
C ASN A 395 -79.18 24.07 27.33
N THR A 396 -79.14 24.93 26.31
CA THR A 396 -77.89 25.46 25.78
C THR A 396 -77.58 26.82 26.38
N VAL A 397 -76.39 26.95 26.94
CA VAL A 397 -75.85 28.20 27.49
C VAL A 397 -74.49 28.50 26.84
N THR A 398 -74.07 29.76 26.89
CA THR A 398 -72.77 30.17 26.34
C THR A 398 -71.84 30.54 27.49
N THR A 399 -70.57 30.14 27.40
CA THR A 399 -69.54 30.52 28.37
C THR A 399 -69.17 32.00 28.24
N ASP A 400 -68.94 32.66 29.38
CA ASP A 400 -68.49 34.05 29.43
C ASP A 400 -66.98 34.17 29.15
N ALA A 401 -66.44 35.40 29.28
CA ALA A 401 -65.02 35.69 29.05
C ALA A 401 -64.06 34.89 29.95
N ASN A 402 -64.53 34.36 31.07
CA ASN A 402 -63.76 33.53 32.00
C ASN A 402 -64.06 32.03 31.85
N GLY A 403 -64.75 31.63 30.78
CA GLY A 403 -65.16 30.25 30.56
C GLY A 403 -66.29 29.77 31.48
N VAL A 404 -66.92 30.66 32.24
CA VAL A 404 -68.02 30.31 33.15
C VAL A 404 -69.32 30.28 32.38
N TRP A 405 -70.07 29.20 32.49
CA TRP A 405 -71.43 29.13 31.95
C TRP A 405 -72.44 29.16 33.11
N LYS A 406 -73.62 29.70 32.82
CA LYS A 406 -74.69 29.90 33.81
C LYS A 406 -76.03 29.52 33.22
N LEU A 407 -76.68 28.53 33.82
CA LEU A 407 -78.02 28.10 33.47
C LEU A 407 -79.02 28.48 34.56
N LYS A 408 -80.13 29.12 34.17
CA LYS A 408 -81.28 29.37 35.05
C LYS A 408 -82.44 28.47 34.64
N VAL A 409 -82.89 27.63 35.56
CA VAL A 409 -84.04 26.74 35.36
C VAL A 409 -85.01 26.87 36.52
N LYS A 410 -86.28 26.55 36.27
CA LYS A 410 -87.31 26.52 37.30
C LYS A 410 -87.57 25.08 37.71
N THR A 411 -87.57 24.80 39.02
CA THR A 411 -87.82 23.44 39.51
C THR A 411 -89.31 23.12 39.35
N THR A 412 -89.63 22.09 38.58
CA THR A 412 -91.02 21.75 38.20
C THR A 412 -91.38 20.30 38.49
N THR A 413 -90.45 19.54 39.07
CA THR A 413 -90.60 18.12 39.43
C THR A 413 -90.17 17.95 40.89
N LEU A 414 -90.91 17.10 41.63
CA LEU A 414 -90.71 16.79 43.06
C LEU A 414 -89.76 15.62 43.25
#